data_AF-A0A7C5AS37-F1
#
_entry.id   AF-A0A7C5AS37-F1
#
_cell.length_a   1.000
_cell.length_b   1.000
_cell.length_c   1.000
_cell.angle_alpha   90.00
_cell.angle_beta   90.00
_cell.angle_gamma   90.00
#
_symmetry.space_group_name_H-M   'P 1'
#
loop_
_entity.id
_entity.type
_entity.pdbx_description
1 polymer ?
#
loop_
_entity_poly.entity_id
_entity_poly.type
_entity_poly.pdbx_seq_one_letter_code
_entity_poly.pdbx_strand_id
1 'polypeptide(L)'
;GDADQTIYCEWSSTMALQEHIWGIAERLGYGAYFKKQVRHHILDDHTPFVQWGVPAALLIDFDYRYWHTAQDTSDKISADSLQRVGAILETLLNEEPFIVR
;
A
#
# COMPACT_ATOMS: atom_id res chain seq x y z
N GLY A 1 7.95 7.55 4.11
CA GLY A 1 7.74 7.64 2.66
C GLY A 1 7.44 9.08 2.32
N ASP A 2 6.79 9.34 1.19
CA ASP A 2 6.38 10.68 0.78
C ASP A 2 5.62 11.46 1.86
N ALA A 3 5.81 12.78 1.94
CA ALA A 3 5.05 13.69 2.79
C ALA A 3 3.64 13.94 2.23
N ASP A 4 3.48 13.95 0.91
CA ASP A 4 2.18 14.10 0.21
C ASP A 4 1.59 12.74 -0.21
N GLN A 5 1.72 11.76 0.68
CA GLN A 5 1.45 10.35 0.40
C GLN A 5 0.01 10.10 -0.07
N THR A 6 -0.17 9.50 -1.25
CA THR A 6 -1.46 8.94 -1.68
C THR A 6 -1.28 7.54 -2.26
N ILE A 7 -1.90 6.54 -1.62
CA ILE A 7 -1.80 5.13 -2.03
C ILE A 7 -3.16 4.66 -2.53
N TYR A 8 -3.19 4.23 -3.79
CA TYR A 8 -4.37 3.69 -4.47
C TYR A 8 -4.35 2.16 -4.46
N CYS A 9 -5.52 1.54 -4.63
CA CYS A 9 -5.61 0.12 -4.90
C CYS A 9 -4.93 -0.18 -6.26
N GLU A 10 -3.85 -0.95 -6.27
CA GLU A 10 -3.16 -1.38 -7.50
C GLU A 10 -3.86 -2.61 -8.13
N TRP A 11 -3.97 -2.64 -9.45
CA TRP A 11 -4.79 -3.60 -10.21
C TRP A 11 -4.37 -5.08 -10.12
N SER A 12 -3.07 -5.38 -10.10
CA SER A 12 -2.54 -6.76 -10.14
C SER A 12 -2.39 -7.43 -8.77
N SER A 13 -2.68 -6.71 -7.70
CA SER A 13 -2.70 -7.23 -6.33
C SER A 13 -3.85 -8.21 -6.07
N THR A 14 -3.72 -9.05 -5.05
CA THR A 14 -4.81 -9.94 -4.62
C THR A 14 -5.96 -9.12 -4.05
N MET A 15 -7.11 -9.10 -4.75
CA MET A 15 -8.26 -8.25 -4.43
C MET A 15 -8.72 -8.37 -2.97
N ALA A 16 -8.94 -9.59 -2.46
CA ALA A 16 -9.41 -9.81 -1.10
C ALA A 16 -8.40 -9.32 -0.03
N LEU A 17 -7.09 -9.46 -0.29
CA LEU A 17 -6.06 -8.97 0.62
C LEU A 17 -6.03 -7.43 0.61
N GLN A 18 -6.12 -6.84 -0.58
CA GLN A 18 -6.14 -5.40 -0.75
C GLN A 18 -7.37 -4.75 -0.10
N GLU A 19 -8.56 -5.33 -0.28
CA GLU A 19 -9.78 -4.89 0.37
C GLU A 19 -9.64 -4.92 1.91
N HIS A 20 -9.03 -5.96 2.45
CA HIS A 20 -8.78 -6.09 3.88
C HIS A 20 -7.82 -5.00 4.39
N ILE A 21 -6.70 -4.78 3.71
CA ILE A 21 -5.70 -3.74 4.05
C ILE A 21 -6.35 -2.35 4.02
N TRP A 22 -7.13 -2.03 2.99
CA TRP A 22 -7.82 -0.74 2.90
C TRP A 22 -8.98 -0.61 3.90
N GLY A 23 -9.58 -1.72 4.31
CA GLY A 23 -10.52 -1.78 5.43
C GLY A 23 -9.84 -1.40 6.75
N ILE A 24 -8.65 -1.94 7.03
CA ILE A 24 -7.83 -1.54 8.18
C ILE A 24 -7.52 -0.04 8.12
N ALA A 25 -7.05 0.46 6.97
CA ALA A 25 -6.72 1.87 6.79
C ALA A 25 -7.91 2.80 7.10
N GLU A 26 -9.11 2.44 6.67
CA GLU A 26 -10.33 3.19 6.97
C GLU A 26 -10.66 3.18 8.48
N ARG A 27 -10.60 2.01 9.14
CA ARG A 27 -10.84 1.89 10.59
C ARG A 27 -9.86 2.72 11.43
N LEU A 28 -8.61 2.84 10.98
CA LEU A 28 -7.57 3.66 11.61
C LEU A 28 -7.67 5.15 11.26
N GLY A 29 -8.62 5.56 10.42
CA GLY A 29 -8.82 6.97 10.04
C GLY A 29 -7.91 7.45 8.91
N TYR A 30 -7.26 6.55 8.17
CA TYR A 30 -6.30 6.89 7.10
C TYR A 30 -6.91 6.91 5.69
N GLY A 31 -8.24 6.90 5.53
CA GLY A 31 -8.92 6.93 4.22
C GLY A 31 -8.63 8.19 3.38
N ALA A 32 -8.09 9.25 3.99
CA ALA A 32 -7.59 10.41 3.26
C ALA A 32 -6.32 10.11 2.44
N TYR A 33 -5.53 9.10 2.83
CA TYR A 33 -4.26 8.73 2.21
C TYR A 33 -4.36 7.39 1.46
N PHE A 34 -5.16 6.45 1.96
CA PHE A 34 -5.41 5.15 1.34
C PHE A 34 -6.75 5.18 0.59
N LYS A 35 -6.70 5.39 -0.73
CA LYS A 35 -7.88 5.56 -1.57
C LYS A 35 -8.40 4.20 -2.04
N LYS A 36 -9.65 3.87 -1.69
CA LYS A 36 -10.37 2.69 -2.20
C LYS A 36 -10.83 2.89 -3.65
N GLN A 37 -9.89 3.26 -4.49
CA GLN A 37 -10.07 3.55 -5.91
C GLN A 37 -8.97 2.80 -6.61
N VAL A 38 -9.35 1.91 -7.53
CA VAL A 38 -8.36 1.16 -8.29
C VAL A 38 -7.67 2.10 -9.26
N ARG A 39 -6.34 2.11 -9.23
CA ARG A 39 -5.49 2.91 -10.09
C ARG A 39 -4.16 2.21 -10.33
N HIS A 40 -3.64 2.39 -11.54
CA HIS A 40 -2.40 1.78 -12.03
C HIS A 40 -2.47 0.25 -12.13
N HIS A 41 -1.63 -0.27 -13.02
CA HIS A 41 -1.31 -1.68 -13.13
C HIS A 41 0.21 -1.73 -13.21
N ILE A 42 0.84 -2.23 -12.15
CA ILE A 42 2.27 -2.04 -11.93
C ILE A 42 2.92 -3.41 -11.90
N LEU A 43 3.91 -3.62 -12.77
CA LEU A 43 4.81 -4.75 -12.65
C LEU A 43 5.82 -4.44 -11.53
N ASP A 44 5.70 -5.16 -10.43
CA ASP A 44 6.55 -5.01 -9.24
C ASP A 44 6.78 -6.39 -8.60
N ASP A 45 7.54 -6.42 -7.50
CA ASP A 45 7.95 -7.65 -6.82
C ASP A 45 6.78 -8.54 -6.40
N HIS A 46 5.57 -7.99 -6.18
CA HIS A 46 4.38 -8.78 -5.84
C HIS A 46 3.85 -9.61 -7.02
N THR A 47 4.11 -9.19 -8.25
CA THR A 47 3.54 -9.79 -9.46
C THR A 47 3.84 -11.28 -9.61
N PRO A 48 5.10 -11.76 -9.49
CA PRO A 48 5.38 -13.20 -9.58
C PRO A 48 4.70 -14.03 -8.48
N PHE A 49 4.52 -13.47 -7.28
CA PHE A 49 3.80 -14.17 -6.19
C PHE A 49 2.33 -14.39 -6.56
N VAL A 50 1.66 -13.34 -7.05
CA VAL A 50 0.26 -13.45 -7.51
C VAL A 50 0.15 -14.46 -8.65
N GLN A 51 1.08 -14.44 -9.61
CA GLN A 51 1.10 -15.40 -10.72
C GLN A 51 1.29 -16.86 -10.27
N TRP A 52 1.94 -17.08 -9.13
CA TRP A 52 2.13 -18.41 -8.52
C TRP A 52 1.02 -18.78 -7.53
N GLY A 53 -0.05 -17.97 -7.43
CA GLY A 53 -1.16 -18.21 -6.53
C GLY A 53 -0.85 -17.89 -5.07
N VAL A 54 0.26 -17.20 -4.79
CA VAL A 54 0.58 -16.69 -3.45
C VAL A 54 -0.09 -15.32 -3.29
N PRO A 55 -0.96 -15.13 -2.29
CA PRO A 55 -1.61 -13.84 -2.07
C PRO A 55 -0.58 -12.77 -1.76
N ALA A 56 -0.57 -11.70 -2.57
CA ALA A 56 0.33 -10.57 -2.40
C ALA A 56 -0.38 -9.27 -2.79
N ALA A 57 0.02 -8.17 -2.16
CA ALA A 57 -0.52 -6.84 -2.42
C ALA A 57 0.60 -5.80 -2.43
N LEU A 58 0.47 -4.81 -3.32
CA LEU A 58 1.40 -3.70 -3.43
C LEU A 58 0.80 -2.44 -2.78
N LEU A 59 1.54 -1.83 -1.86
CA LEU A 59 1.24 -0.53 -1.28
C LEU A 59 2.27 0.46 -1.82
N ILE A 60 1.88 1.24 -2.82
CA ILE A 60 2.78 2.14 -3.53
C ILE A 60 2.12 3.50 -3.77
N ASP A 61 2.89 4.55 -3.51
CA ASP A 61 2.56 5.89 -4.00
C ASP A 61 3.22 6.06 -5.37
N PHE A 62 2.45 5.77 -6.42
CA PHE A 62 2.98 5.73 -7.78
C PHE A 62 3.01 7.12 -8.44
N ASP A 63 2.26 8.10 -7.92
CA ASP A 63 2.26 9.46 -8.45
C ASP A 63 3.36 10.33 -7.78
N TYR A 64 4.25 9.72 -6.98
CA TYR A 64 5.35 10.39 -6.31
C TYR A 64 6.28 11.11 -7.30
N ARG A 65 6.27 12.44 -7.25
CA ARG A 65 6.93 13.32 -8.23
C ARG A 65 8.45 13.11 -8.36
N TYR A 66 9.14 12.74 -7.28
CA TYR A 66 10.60 12.70 -7.25
C TYR A 66 11.18 11.33 -7.60
N TRP A 67 10.34 10.33 -7.86
CA TRP A 67 10.75 8.98 -8.24
C TRP A 67 11.77 9.00 -9.40
N HIS A 68 12.86 8.24 -9.23
CA HIS A 68 13.97 8.16 -10.21
C HIS A 68 14.62 9.51 -10.55
N THR A 69 14.65 10.44 -9.60
CA THR A 69 15.38 11.70 -9.73
C THR A 69 16.42 11.85 -8.62
N ALA A 70 17.43 12.70 -8.81
CA ALA A 70 18.37 13.08 -7.76
C ALA A 70 17.73 13.90 -6.62
N GLN A 71 16.44 14.24 -6.73
CA GLN A 71 15.68 14.97 -5.72
C GLN A 71 14.93 14.03 -4.76
N ASP A 72 14.98 12.71 -5.00
CA ASP A 72 14.54 11.69 -4.04
C ASP A 72 15.53 11.63 -2.87
N THR A 73 15.35 12.58 -1.96
CA THR A 73 16.24 12.84 -0.84
C THR A 73 15.48 12.81 0.48
N SER A 74 16.21 12.69 1.59
CA SER A 74 15.62 12.44 2.91
C SER A 74 14.64 13.53 3.40
N ASP A 75 14.71 14.74 2.86
CA ASP A 75 13.79 15.83 3.20
C ASP A 75 12.35 15.63 2.66
N LYS A 76 12.12 14.60 1.83
CA LYS A 76 10.79 14.19 1.36
C LYS A 76 10.18 13.11 2.26
N ILE A 77 10.95 12.58 3.21
CA ILE A 77 10.51 11.53 4.12
C ILE A 77 9.66 12.14 5.23
N SER A 78 8.44 11.63 5.38
CA SER A 78 7.55 11.97 6.51
C SER A 78 7.44 10.83 7.51
N ALA A 79 7.57 11.16 8.80
CA ALA A 79 7.29 10.23 9.90
C ALA A 79 5.82 9.79 9.90
N ASP A 80 4.89 10.71 9.60
CA ASP A 80 3.47 10.39 9.55
C ASP A 80 3.14 9.39 8.44
N SER A 81 3.80 9.48 7.28
CA SER A 81 3.57 8.52 6.19
C SER A 81 4.12 7.13 6.49
N LEU A 82 5.25 7.06 7.20
CA LEU A 82 5.78 5.80 7.72
C LEU A 82 4.84 5.20 8.78
N GLN A 83 4.35 6.03 9.71
CA GLN A 83 3.44 5.62 10.77
C GLN A 83 2.15 5.03 10.22
N ARG A 84 1.56 5.64 9.17
CA ARG A 84 0.32 5.14 8.55
C ARG A 84 0.49 3.72 7.99
N VAL A 85 1.52 3.51 7.17
CA VAL A 85 1.82 2.18 6.59
C VAL A 85 2.13 1.18 7.71
N GLY A 86 2.98 1.57 8.67
CA GLY A 86 3.37 0.74 9.79
C GLY A 86 2.19 0.27 10.63
N ALA A 87 1.30 1.19 11.03
CA ALA A 87 0.13 0.88 11.83
C ALA A 87 -0.87 -0.05 11.12
N ILE A 88 -1.02 0.10 9.80
CA ILE A 88 -1.86 -0.80 8.99
C ILE A 88 -1.27 -2.21 8.98
N LEU A 89 0.04 -2.35 8.72
CA LEU A 89 0.70 -3.65 8.68
C LEU A 89 0.77 -4.31 10.06
N GLU A 90 1.04 -3.54 11.11
CA GLU A 90 1.01 -4.03 12.50
C GLU A 90 -0.39 -4.54 12.85
N THR A 91 -1.45 -3.80 12.50
CA THR A 91 -2.83 -4.23 12.73
C THR A 91 -3.14 -5.50 11.94
N LEU A 92 -2.75 -5.57 10.67
CA LEU A 92 -2.93 -6.76 9.82
C LEU A 92 -2.28 -8.01 10.43
N LEU A 93 -1.06 -7.88 10.96
CA LEU A 93 -0.29 -8.99 11.51
C LEU A 93 -0.77 -9.43 12.90
N ASN A 94 -1.40 -8.54 13.66
CA ASN A 94 -1.95 -8.82 14.99
C ASN A 94 -3.39 -9.35 14.96
N GLU A 95 -4.09 -9.21 13.84
CA GLU A 95 -5.41 -9.80 13.63
C GLU A 95 -5.32 -11.29 13.22
N GLU A 96 -6.47 -11.97 13.17
CA GLU A 96 -6.54 -13.35 12.68
C GLU A 96 -5.88 -13.46 11.28
N PRO A 97 -5.10 -14.53 11.02
CA PRO A 97 -4.41 -14.68 9.76
C PRO A 97 -5.36 -14.49 8.58
N PHE A 98 -4.96 -13.65 7.63
CA PHE A 98 -5.68 -13.53 6.38
C PHE A 98 -5.68 -14.87 5.65
N ILE A 99 -6.87 -15.43 5.44
CA ILE A 99 -7.08 -16.64 4.65
C ILE A 99 -7.85 -16.24 3.40
N VAL A 100 -7.27 -16.51 2.22
CA VAL A 100 -8.00 -16.39 0.95
C VAL A 100 -9.13 -17.41 0.98
N ARG A 101 -10.37 -16.92 0.98
CA ARG A 101 -11.57 -17.73 0.85
C ARG A 101 -12.01 -17.81 -0.60
#